data_AF-A0A939XLC2-F1
#
_entry.id   AF-A0A939XLC2-F1
#
_cell.length_a   1.000
_cell.length_b   1.000
_cell.length_c   1.000
_cell.angle_alpha   90.00
_cell.angle_beta   90.00
_cell.angle_gamma   90.00
#
_symmetry.space_group_name_H-M   'P 1'
#
loop_
_entity.id
_entity.type
_entity.pdbx_description
1 polymer ?
#
loop_
_entity_poly.entity_id
_entity_poly.type
_entity_poly.pdbx_seq_one_letter_code
_entity_poly.pdbx_strand_id
1 'polypeptide(L)'
;MKNNLLTILALTATLAANAQTVNTVKSPDGRLAVNLRCENSRISYSASYDGKTVLENSPLGLFTDVADFTQGLGVDGFKTDTLNFSYNCRTLKRSHVDVKATHAVWSINRNGVPAFDLVFMVKDNDIAFRYEMRRQPAKTKGDSTFCAVVKDDNTHFNMPDGTTTFLSAQMKGGTGWSRTAPSYEHPYFTDRPTGDNAGGAGFVFPCLFKTPNG
;
A
#
# COMPACT_ATOMS: atom_id res chain seq x y z
N MET A 1 -51.72 -40.23 -16.16
CA MET A 1 -50.72 -39.23 -16.59
C MET A 1 -51.03 -37.89 -15.91
N LYS A 2 -50.41 -37.60 -14.76
CA LYS A 2 -50.35 -36.25 -14.17
C LYS A 2 -48.99 -36.12 -13.49
N ASN A 3 -48.22 -35.14 -13.96
CA ASN A 3 -46.80 -34.95 -13.67
C ASN A 3 -46.58 -34.40 -12.24
N ASN A 4 -45.72 -35.06 -11.46
CA ASN A 4 -45.18 -34.51 -10.22
C ASN A 4 -43.96 -33.66 -10.55
N LEU A 5 -44.12 -32.34 -10.52
CA LEU A 5 -43.02 -31.38 -10.70
C LEU A 5 -42.39 -31.11 -9.32
N LEU A 6 -41.26 -31.77 -9.01
CA LEU A 6 -40.43 -31.41 -7.86
C LEU A 6 -39.72 -30.08 -8.14
N THR A 7 -40.07 -29.04 -7.39
CA THR A 7 -39.37 -27.76 -7.40
C THR A 7 -38.26 -27.80 -6.34
N ILE A 8 -37.00 -27.89 -6.77
CA ILE A 8 -35.83 -27.75 -5.90
C ILE A 8 -35.56 -26.25 -5.72
N LEU A 9 -35.78 -25.75 -4.51
CA LEU A 9 -35.46 -24.37 -4.12
C LEU A 9 -33.96 -24.32 -3.75
N ALA A 10 -33.12 -23.85 -4.66
CA ALA A 10 -31.70 -23.64 -4.41
C ALA A 10 -31.52 -22.39 -3.51
N LEU A 11 -31.20 -22.62 -2.24
CA LEU A 11 -30.90 -21.57 -1.27
C LEU A 11 -29.46 -21.08 -1.51
N THR A 12 -29.28 -20.10 -2.39
CA THR A 12 -27.99 -19.40 -2.54
C THR A 12 -27.77 -18.48 -1.34
N ALA A 13 -27.09 -18.99 -0.31
CA ALA A 13 -26.57 -18.15 0.75
C ALA A 13 -25.42 -17.29 0.18
N THR A 14 -25.71 -16.04 -0.17
CA THR A 14 -24.67 -15.05 -0.41
C THR A 14 -23.96 -14.78 0.90
N LEU A 15 -22.75 -15.32 1.07
CA LEU A 15 -21.83 -14.86 2.11
C LEU A 15 -21.53 -13.38 1.82
N ALA A 16 -22.18 -12.47 2.54
CA ALA A 16 -21.75 -11.09 2.59
C ALA A 16 -20.36 -11.07 3.24
N ALA A 17 -19.32 -10.82 2.43
CA ALA A 17 -18.00 -10.51 2.96
C ALA A 17 -18.14 -9.18 3.73
N ASN A 18 -18.04 -9.25 5.06
CA ASN A 18 -18.06 -8.05 5.90
C ASN A 18 -16.72 -7.34 5.74
N ALA A 19 -16.69 -6.39 4.81
CA ALA A 19 -15.64 -5.40 4.72
C ALA A 19 -15.72 -4.46 5.91
N GLN A 20 -14.74 -4.52 6.81
CA GLN A 20 -14.67 -3.60 7.94
C GLN A 20 -13.57 -2.57 7.70
N THR A 21 -13.96 -1.31 7.56
CA THR A 21 -13.03 -0.18 7.77
C THR A 21 -12.55 -0.27 9.21
N VAL A 22 -11.24 -0.43 9.38
CA VAL A 22 -10.65 -0.64 10.71
C VAL A 22 -10.52 0.70 11.41
N ASN A 23 -9.83 1.66 10.79
CA ASN A 23 -9.72 3.05 11.27
C ASN A 23 -9.42 4.01 10.10
N THR A 24 -9.76 5.28 10.31
CA THR A 24 -9.44 6.40 9.40
C THR A 24 -8.46 7.34 10.09
N VAL A 25 -7.41 7.76 9.39
CA VAL A 25 -6.42 8.74 9.84
C VAL A 25 -6.53 9.96 8.96
N LYS A 26 -6.67 11.14 9.56
CA LYS A 26 -6.73 12.42 8.83
C LYS A 26 -5.46 13.22 9.02
N SER A 27 -5.12 14.05 8.04
CA SER A 27 -4.10 15.09 8.15
C SER A 27 -4.46 16.11 9.25
N PRO A 28 -3.48 16.90 9.72
CA PRO A 28 -3.72 17.99 10.67
C PRO A 28 -4.80 18.99 10.25
N ASP A 29 -4.91 19.30 8.95
CA ASP A 29 -5.97 20.16 8.39
C ASP A 29 -7.29 19.42 8.06
N GLY A 30 -7.30 18.09 8.19
CA GLY A 30 -8.46 17.23 7.98
C GLY A 30 -8.82 16.96 6.51
N ARG A 31 -8.10 17.51 5.54
CA ARG A 31 -8.41 17.43 4.10
C ARG A 31 -7.99 16.11 3.49
N LEU A 32 -6.81 15.61 3.88
CA LEU A 32 -6.31 14.29 3.46
C LEU A 32 -6.74 13.24 4.48
N ALA A 33 -7.36 12.16 4.02
CA ALA A 33 -7.79 11.05 4.85
C ALA A 33 -7.31 9.72 4.26
N VAL A 34 -6.73 8.88 5.12
CA VAL A 34 -6.26 7.52 4.83
C VAL A 34 -7.13 6.54 5.58
N ASN A 35 -7.66 5.53 4.91
CA ASN A 35 -8.46 4.47 5.51
C ASN A 35 -7.70 3.15 5.43
N LEU A 36 -7.64 2.40 6.54
CA LEU A 36 -7.17 1.02 6.53
C LEU A 36 -8.36 0.05 6.56
N ARG A 37 -8.36 -0.93 5.67
CA ARG A 37 -9.37 -1.98 5.56
C ARG A 37 -8.73 -3.34 5.76
N CYS A 38 -9.39 -4.17 6.56
CA CYS A 38 -9.09 -5.60 6.67
C CYS A 38 -10.29 -6.37 6.15
N GLU A 39 -10.10 -7.12 5.05
CA GLU A 39 -11.16 -7.90 4.43
C GLU A 39 -10.60 -9.24 3.97
N ASN A 40 -11.31 -10.34 4.27
CA ASN A 40 -10.87 -11.70 3.93
C ASN A 40 -9.42 -11.98 4.38
N SER A 41 -9.07 -11.47 5.57
CA SER A 41 -7.73 -11.55 6.16
C SER A 41 -6.61 -10.98 5.28
N ARG A 42 -6.92 -9.93 4.51
CA ARG A 42 -5.96 -9.12 3.73
C ARG A 42 -6.10 -7.65 4.11
N ILE A 43 -4.99 -6.95 4.15
CA ILE A 43 -4.94 -5.53 4.49
C ILE A 43 -4.82 -4.70 3.20
N SER A 44 -5.60 -3.64 3.12
CA SER A 44 -5.50 -2.62 2.07
C SER A 44 -5.70 -1.23 2.66
N TYR A 45 -5.25 -0.21 1.94
CA TYR A 45 -5.49 1.18 2.30
C TYR A 45 -6.07 1.97 1.12
N SER A 46 -6.79 3.03 1.40
CA SER A 46 -7.24 4.01 0.41
C SER A 46 -6.99 5.43 0.91
N ALA A 47 -6.93 6.38 -0.01
CA ALA A 47 -6.70 7.78 0.33
C ALA A 47 -7.65 8.71 -0.42
N SER A 48 -8.11 9.75 0.27
CA SER A 48 -8.95 10.81 -0.30
C SER A 48 -8.46 12.18 0.14
N TYR A 49 -8.59 13.17 -0.74
CA TYR A 49 -8.25 14.56 -0.47
C TYR A 49 -9.45 15.44 -0.78
N ASP A 50 -9.89 16.26 0.18
CA ASP A 50 -11.14 17.04 0.11
C ASP A 50 -12.35 16.17 -0.27
N GLY A 51 -12.39 14.93 0.24
CA GLY A 51 -13.43 13.95 -0.05
C GLY A 51 -13.38 13.33 -1.45
N LYS A 52 -12.42 13.70 -2.31
CA LYS A 52 -12.19 13.09 -3.62
C LYS A 52 -11.21 11.93 -3.48
N THR A 53 -11.50 10.78 -4.09
CA THR A 53 -10.59 9.63 -4.09
C THR A 53 -9.31 9.95 -4.86
N VAL A 54 -8.16 9.71 -4.22
CA VAL A 54 -6.81 9.84 -4.81
C VAL A 54 -6.17 8.46 -5.00
N LEU A 55 -6.43 7.54 -4.06
CA LEU A 55 -6.04 6.13 -4.15
C LEU A 55 -7.25 5.27 -3.79
N GLU A 56 -7.58 4.34 -4.68
CA GLU A 56 -8.53 3.26 -4.42
C GLU A 56 -7.92 2.24 -3.44
N ASN A 57 -8.73 1.28 -3.00
CA ASN A 57 -8.27 0.22 -2.10
C ASN A 57 -7.05 -0.50 -2.70
N SER A 58 -5.90 -0.25 -2.08
CA SER A 58 -4.58 -0.65 -2.52
C SER A 58 -4.02 -1.68 -1.54
N PRO A 59 -3.74 -2.91 -1.99
CA PRO A 59 -3.17 -3.95 -1.13
C PRO A 59 -1.86 -3.54 -0.43
N LEU A 60 -1.67 -4.08 0.77
CA LEU A 60 -0.44 -4.03 1.55
C LEU A 60 -0.03 -5.46 1.96
N GLY A 61 1.26 -5.67 2.20
CA GLY A 61 1.79 -6.93 2.70
C GLY A 61 3.15 -7.27 2.10
N LEU A 62 3.86 -8.17 2.77
CA LEU A 62 5.18 -8.64 2.36
C LEU A 62 5.20 -10.16 2.27
N PHE A 63 5.80 -10.73 1.24
CA PHE A 63 6.09 -12.15 1.19
C PHE A 63 7.55 -12.37 1.58
N THR A 64 7.79 -13.19 2.61
CA THR A 64 9.14 -13.42 3.15
C THR A 64 9.47 -14.91 3.26
N ASP A 65 10.72 -15.23 3.56
CA ASP A 65 11.16 -16.59 3.90
C ASP A 65 10.71 -17.05 5.31
N VAL A 66 10.36 -16.12 6.21
CA VAL A 66 9.87 -16.43 7.55
C VAL A 66 8.36 -16.69 7.56
N ALA A 67 7.58 -15.91 6.83
CA ALA A 67 6.14 -16.11 6.64
C ALA A 67 5.59 -15.32 5.44
N ASP A 68 4.38 -15.69 5.01
CA ASP A 68 3.60 -14.91 4.05
C ASP A 68 2.71 -13.90 4.79
N PHE A 69 3.10 -12.62 4.74
CA PHE A 69 2.38 -11.51 5.35
C PHE A 69 1.49 -10.76 4.35
N THR A 70 0.96 -11.45 3.33
CA THR A 70 -0.03 -10.91 2.38
C THR A 70 -1.46 -11.43 2.64
N GLN A 71 -1.60 -12.42 3.53
CA GLN A 71 -2.85 -13.12 3.83
C GLN A 71 -2.85 -13.65 5.28
N GLY A 72 -4.03 -14.02 5.78
CA GLY A 72 -4.20 -14.46 7.17
C GLY A 72 -3.99 -13.32 8.18
N LEU A 73 -4.10 -12.08 7.73
CA LEU A 73 -3.84 -10.89 8.53
C LEU A 73 -5.07 -10.47 9.36
N GLY A 74 -4.79 -9.88 10.52
CA GLY A 74 -5.76 -9.20 11.37
C GLY A 74 -5.14 -7.96 12.01
N VAL A 75 -5.98 -7.09 12.59
CA VAL A 75 -5.51 -5.89 13.30
C VAL A 75 -5.74 -6.08 14.80
N ASP A 76 -4.66 -6.10 15.57
CA ASP A 76 -4.70 -6.26 17.04
C ASP A 76 -4.81 -4.94 17.77
N GLY A 77 -4.34 -3.86 17.15
CA GLY A 77 -4.27 -2.56 17.80
C GLY A 77 -4.12 -1.42 16.82
N PHE A 78 -4.51 -0.25 17.29
CA PHE A 78 -4.36 1.01 16.58
C PHE A 78 -3.99 2.09 17.58
N LYS A 79 -2.99 2.89 17.23
CA LYS A 79 -2.56 4.06 17.99
C LYS A 79 -2.36 5.22 17.04
N THR A 80 -2.68 6.42 17.52
CA THR A 80 -2.42 7.65 16.79
C THR A 80 -1.88 8.71 17.73
N ASP A 81 -1.00 9.56 17.21
CA ASP A 81 -0.43 10.70 17.91
C ASP A 81 -0.15 11.83 16.91
N THR A 82 0.16 13.03 17.41
CA THR A 82 0.62 14.15 16.59
C THR A 82 2.14 14.20 16.60
N LEU A 83 2.75 14.20 15.41
CA LEU A 83 4.17 14.42 15.24
C LEU A 83 4.42 15.90 14.91
N ASN A 84 5.23 16.57 15.73
CA ASN A 84 5.60 17.96 15.55
C ASN A 84 7.09 18.15 15.80
N PHE A 85 7.85 18.52 14.77
CA PHE A 85 9.27 18.81 14.86
C PHE A 85 9.72 19.72 13.71
N SER A 86 10.92 20.29 13.80
CA SER A 86 11.52 21.10 12.75
C SER A 86 12.95 20.65 12.47
N TYR A 87 13.43 20.83 11.24
CA TYR A 87 14.82 20.58 10.90
C TYR A 87 15.36 21.57 9.86
N ASN A 88 16.68 21.74 9.83
CA ASN A 88 17.38 22.53 8.81
C ASN A 88 18.06 21.59 7.80
N CYS A 89 18.00 21.91 6.51
CA CYS A 89 18.68 21.15 5.46
C CYS A 89 19.19 22.07 4.36
N ARG A 90 20.52 22.20 4.24
CA ARG A 90 21.15 23.16 3.33
C ARG A 90 20.97 22.83 1.84
N THR A 91 20.79 21.55 1.49
CA THR A 91 20.87 21.05 0.11
C THR A 91 19.52 20.79 -0.55
N LEU A 92 18.41 20.98 0.17
CA LEU A 92 17.06 20.80 -0.36
C LEU A 92 16.43 22.13 -0.80
N LYS A 93 15.27 22.04 -1.47
CA LYS A 93 14.52 23.20 -1.98
C LYS A 93 14.09 24.22 -0.90
N ARG A 94 14.15 23.85 0.38
CA ARG A 94 13.82 24.70 1.53
C ARG A 94 14.82 24.42 2.65
N SER A 95 15.45 25.48 3.17
CA SER A 95 16.53 25.39 4.16
C SER A 95 16.06 25.09 5.59
N HIS A 96 14.83 25.46 5.93
CA HIS A 96 14.17 25.17 7.21
C HIS A 96 12.78 24.57 6.97
N VAL A 97 12.47 23.44 7.60
CA VAL A 97 11.20 22.73 7.42
C VAL A 97 10.57 22.45 8.78
N ASP A 98 9.36 22.97 8.96
CA ASP A 98 8.44 22.58 10.03
C ASP A 98 7.59 21.39 9.58
N VAL A 99 7.56 20.34 10.40
CA VAL A 99 6.78 19.13 10.15
C VAL A 99 5.69 19.03 11.20
N LYS A 100 4.44 19.08 10.74
CA LYS A 100 3.26 18.70 11.50
C LYS A 100 2.55 17.58 10.76
N ALA A 101 2.36 16.45 11.42
CA ALA A 101 1.72 15.29 10.82
C ALA A 101 0.92 14.51 11.85
N THR A 102 -0.10 13.80 11.39
CA THR A 102 -0.72 12.73 12.17
C THR A 102 0.11 11.47 12.00
N HIS A 103 0.60 10.92 13.10
CA HIS A 103 1.31 9.65 13.15
C HIS A 103 0.33 8.55 13.56
N ALA A 104 0.31 7.45 12.82
CA ALA A 104 -0.61 6.35 13.04
C ALA A 104 0.11 5.01 12.94
N VAL A 105 -0.20 4.11 13.87
CA VAL A 105 0.41 2.79 13.97
C VAL A 105 -0.70 1.76 14.12
N TRP A 106 -0.81 0.86 13.14
CA TRP A 106 -1.64 -0.35 13.26
C TRP A 106 -0.75 -1.55 13.55
N SER A 107 -1.04 -2.26 14.63
CA SER A 107 -0.37 -3.52 14.95
C SER A 107 -1.10 -4.66 14.25
N ILE A 108 -0.39 -5.30 13.31
CA ILE A 108 -0.93 -6.36 12.47
C ILE A 108 -0.46 -7.71 12.99
N ASN A 109 -1.41 -8.64 13.11
CA ASN A 109 -1.12 -10.04 13.39
C ASN A 109 -1.32 -10.88 12.14
N ARG A 110 -0.73 -12.08 12.16
CA ARG A 110 -1.03 -13.16 11.24
C ARG A 110 -1.47 -14.36 12.04
N ASN A 111 -2.71 -14.79 11.89
CA ASN A 111 -3.30 -15.91 12.64
C ASN A 111 -3.05 -15.82 14.16
N GLY A 112 -3.18 -14.62 14.73
CA GLY A 112 -2.99 -14.36 16.17
C GLY A 112 -1.53 -14.21 16.63
N VAL A 113 -0.56 -14.29 15.72
CA VAL A 113 0.87 -14.03 16.02
C VAL A 113 1.24 -12.62 15.54
N PRO A 114 1.87 -11.77 16.36
CA PRO A 114 2.32 -10.44 15.93
C PRO A 114 3.21 -10.51 14.68
N ALA A 115 2.84 -9.80 13.63
CA ALA A 115 3.49 -9.86 12.32
C ALA A 115 4.35 -8.62 12.06
N PHE A 116 3.73 -7.45 11.99
CA PHE A 116 4.41 -6.17 11.74
C PHE A 116 3.52 -5.02 12.22
N ASP A 117 4.10 -3.85 12.44
CA ASP A 117 3.32 -2.62 12.50
C ASP A 117 3.30 -1.91 11.15
N LEU A 118 2.15 -1.37 10.79
CA LEU A 118 2.02 -0.39 9.71
C LEU A 118 2.10 1.01 10.30
N VAL A 119 3.17 1.72 9.99
CA VAL A 119 3.43 3.06 10.51
C VAL A 119 3.19 4.07 9.40
N PHE A 120 2.19 4.92 9.57
CA PHE A 120 1.83 6.00 8.66
C PHE A 120 2.14 7.36 9.27
N MET A 121 2.64 8.26 8.42
CA MET A 121 2.77 9.69 8.68
C MET A 121 1.94 10.42 7.62
N VAL A 122 0.89 11.10 8.07
CA VAL A 122 -0.05 11.83 7.21
C VAL A 122 0.09 13.32 7.49
N LYS A 123 0.73 14.04 6.56
CA LYS A 123 0.75 15.52 6.54
C LYS A 123 -0.45 16.03 5.73
N ASP A 124 -0.61 17.35 5.69
CA ASP A 124 -1.70 17.99 4.93
C ASP A 124 -1.76 17.56 3.46
N ASN A 125 -0.63 17.27 2.82
CA ASN A 125 -0.57 16.91 1.38
C ASN A 125 0.29 15.67 1.08
N ASP A 126 0.77 14.96 2.09
CA ASP A 126 1.70 13.84 1.90
C ASP A 126 1.33 12.67 2.80
N ILE A 127 1.45 11.46 2.25
CA ILE A 127 1.38 10.21 3.01
C ILE A 127 2.74 9.52 2.86
N ALA A 128 3.36 9.18 3.99
CA ALA A 128 4.49 8.27 4.03
C ALA A 128 4.13 7.09 4.93
N PHE A 129 4.53 5.88 4.56
CA PHE A 129 4.35 4.72 5.43
C PHE A 129 5.49 3.72 5.31
N ARG A 130 5.60 2.86 6.31
CA ARG A 130 6.54 1.73 6.33
C ARG A 130 6.00 0.56 7.12
N TYR A 131 6.58 -0.61 6.87
CA TYR A 131 6.41 -1.81 7.70
C TYR A 131 7.50 -1.85 8.77
N GLU A 132 7.13 -2.07 10.03
CA GLU A 132 8.07 -2.40 11.11
C GLU A 132 7.86 -3.86 11.50
N MET A 133 8.68 -4.76 10.96
CA MET A 133 8.48 -6.18 11.16
C MET A 133 8.70 -6.58 12.63
N ARG A 134 7.79 -7.39 13.17
CA ARG A 134 7.94 -7.99 14.49
C ARG A 134 8.70 -9.29 14.40
N ARG A 135 9.46 -9.58 15.46
CA ARG A 135 10.17 -10.86 15.59
C ARG A 135 9.16 -12.01 15.53
N GLN A 136 9.38 -12.93 14.60
CA GLN A 136 8.57 -14.12 14.47
C GLN A 136 9.01 -15.21 15.45
N PRO A 137 8.08 -16.08 15.91
CA PRO A 137 8.44 -17.23 16.71
C PRO A 137 9.46 -18.12 15.99
N ALA A 138 10.38 -18.69 16.76
CA ALA A 138 11.37 -19.64 16.28
C ALA A 138 10.68 -20.84 15.61
N LYS A 139 11.13 -21.26 14.42
CA LYS A 139 10.56 -22.42 13.72
C LYS A 139 10.91 -23.73 14.44
N THR A 140 12.07 -23.77 15.08
CA THR A 140 12.56 -24.90 15.88
C THR A 140 13.16 -24.43 17.20
N LYS A 141 13.19 -25.31 18.20
CA LYS A 141 13.78 -24.99 19.51
C LYS A 141 15.28 -24.70 19.34
N GLY A 142 15.70 -23.50 19.72
CA GLY A 142 17.09 -23.03 19.59
C GLY A 142 17.36 -22.17 18.35
N ASP A 143 16.37 -21.98 17.46
CA ASP A 143 16.47 -21.03 16.36
C ASP A 143 16.45 -19.58 16.90
N SER A 144 17.56 -18.87 16.68
CA SER A 144 17.78 -17.48 17.09
C SER A 144 17.79 -16.52 15.90
N THR A 145 17.30 -16.93 14.73
CA THR A 145 17.38 -16.11 13.52
C THR A 145 16.62 -14.79 13.67
N PHE A 146 17.33 -13.67 13.53
CA PHE A 146 16.80 -12.30 13.54
C PHE A 146 16.80 -11.67 12.14
N CYS A 147 16.78 -12.49 11.10
CA CYS A 147 16.82 -12.08 9.70
C CYS A 147 15.56 -12.54 8.99
N ALA A 148 15.12 -11.76 8.03
CA ALA A 148 14.10 -12.17 7.07
C ALA A 148 14.51 -11.67 5.68
N VAL A 149 14.32 -12.51 4.69
CA VAL A 149 14.48 -12.17 3.28
C VAL A 149 13.10 -11.84 2.73
N VAL A 150 12.89 -10.59 2.35
CA VAL A 150 11.71 -10.17 1.60
C VAL A 150 11.85 -10.67 0.17
N LYS A 151 10.95 -11.57 -0.21
CA LYS A 151 10.91 -12.19 -1.54
C LYS A 151 10.03 -11.41 -2.50
N ASP A 152 8.97 -10.80 -1.98
CA ASP A 152 8.06 -9.96 -2.75
C ASP A 152 7.41 -8.89 -1.86
N ASP A 153 7.07 -7.76 -2.46
CA ASP A 153 6.38 -6.64 -1.84
C ASP A 153 5.03 -6.43 -2.52
N ASN A 154 3.96 -6.73 -1.80
CA ASN A 154 2.58 -6.62 -2.29
C ASN A 154 1.99 -5.21 -2.08
N THR A 155 2.83 -4.20 -1.88
CA THR A 155 2.40 -2.80 -1.77
C THR A 155 1.96 -2.26 -3.13
N HIS A 156 0.69 -1.86 -3.21
CA HIS A 156 0.10 -1.32 -4.43
C HIS A 156 -0.31 0.15 -4.29
N PHE A 157 -0.54 0.78 -5.43
CA PHE A 157 -1.09 2.12 -5.57
C PHE A 157 -2.16 2.07 -6.67
N ASN A 158 -3.37 1.69 -6.30
CA ASN A 158 -4.49 1.57 -7.23
C ASN A 158 -5.08 2.95 -7.49
N MET A 159 -4.96 3.41 -8.73
CA MET A 159 -5.46 4.73 -9.13
C MET A 159 -6.94 4.66 -9.54
N PRO A 160 -7.73 5.72 -9.32
CA PRO A 160 -9.11 5.79 -9.81
C PRO A 160 -9.19 5.68 -11.34
N ASP A 161 -10.30 5.13 -11.84
CA ASP A 161 -10.58 5.05 -13.27
C ASP A 161 -10.52 6.43 -13.94
N GLY A 162 -9.93 6.50 -15.13
CA GLY A 162 -9.73 7.75 -15.85
C GLY A 162 -8.48 8.54 -15.45
N THR A 163 -7.66 8.01 -14.54
CA THR A 163 -6.34 8.59 -14.22
C THR A 163 -5.41 8.56 -15.44
N THR A 164 -4.69 9.67 -15.70
CA THR A 164 -3.59 9.72 -16.66
C THR A 164 -2.24 9.77 -15.98
N THR A 165 -1.18 9.42 -16.71
CA THR A 165 0.15 9.16 -16.16
C THR A 165 1.24 9.98 -16.85
N PHE A 166 2.29 10.30 -16.10
CA PHE A 166 3.52 10.94 -16.56
C PHE A 166 4.70 10.10 -16.04
N LEU A 167 5.07 9.07 -16.80
CA LEU A 167 5.97 8.00 -16.31
C LEU A 167 7.18 7.80 -17.22
N SER A 168 8.30 7.40 -16.63
CA SER A 168 9.52 6.99 -17.33
C SER A 168 9.73 5.49 -17.19
N ALA A 169 9.87 4.79 -18.31
CA ALA A 169 9.98 3.34 -18.35
C ALA A 169 11.32 2.86 -17.76
N GLN A 170 11.28 1.74 -17.03
CA GLN A 170 12.49 1.10 -16.56
C GLN A 170 13.27 0.49 -17.73
N MET A 171 14.55 0.85 -17.81
CA MET A 171 15.42 0.33 -18.85
C MET A 171 15.79 -1.13 -18.55
N LYS A 172 15.82 -1.97 -19.59
CA LYS A 172 16.27 -3.36 -19.46
C LYS A 172 17.76 -3.42 -19.10
N GLY A 173 18.11 -4.24 -18.13
CA GLY A 173 19.50 -4.46 -17.72
C GLY A 173 20.41 -4.96 -18.85
N GLY A 174 21.64 -4.45 -18.90
CA GLY A 174 22.64 -4.84 -19.89
C GLY A 174 22.41 -4.26 -21.28
N THR A 175 21.55 -3.24 -21.40
CA THR A 175 21.31 -2.46 -22.62
C THR A 175 21.95 -1.05 -22.52
N GLY A 176 21.70 -0.17 -23.48
CA GLY A 176 22.27 1.17 -23.51
C GLY A 176 23.75 1.22 -23.93
N TRP A 177 24.35 2.40 -23.86
CA TRP A 177 25.77 2.60 -24.18
C TRP A 177 26.64 1.69 -23.31
N SER A 178 27.50 0.88 -23.92
CA SER A 178 28.39 -0.03 -23.19
C SER A 178 27.69 -0.90 -22.13
N ARG A 179 26.42 -1.25 -22.33
CA ARG A 179 25.62 -2.12 -21.44
C ARG A 179 25.42 -1.58 -20.02
N THR A 180 25.42 -0.25 -19.85
CA THR A 180 25.31 0.40 -18.53
C THR A 180 23.88 0.55 -18.00
N ALA A 181 22.84 0.23 -18.78
CA ALA A 181 21.47 0.27 -18.29
C ALA A 181 21.21 -0.83 -17.24
N PRO A 182 20.34 -0.58 -16.23
CA PRO A 182 19.45 0.58 -16.07
C PRO A 182 20.16 1.84 -15.55
N SER A 183 19.88 3.01 -16.14
CA SER A 183 20.54 4.29 -15.79
C SER A 183 19.60 5.43 -15.41
N TYR A 184 18.28 5.21 -15.35
CA TYR A 184 17.26 6.23 -15.07
C TYR A 184 17.18 7.37 -16.13
N GLU A 185 17.60 7.10 -17.36
CA GLU A 185 17.69 8.10 -18.44
C GLU A 185 16.66 7.86 -19.57
N HIS A 186 15.50 7.29 -19.24
CA HIS A 186 14.43 7.06 -20.22
C HIS A 186 13.49 8.29 -20.31
N PRO A 187 13.06 8.73 -21.51
CA PRO A 187 12.10 9.83 -21.64
C PRO A 187 10.75 9.49 -20.98
N TYR A 188 10.02 10.55 -20.63
CA TYR A 188 8.67 10.44 -20.09
C TYR A 188 7.64 10.21 -21.18
N PHE A 189 6.67 9.35 -20.88
CA PHE A 189 5.40 9.29 -21.59
C PHE A 189 4.39 10.12 -20.81
N THR A 190 3.76 11.10 -21.48
CA THR A 190 2.85 12.06 -20.84
C THR A 190 1.40 11.79 -21.23
N ASP A 191 0.50 12.04 -20.29
CA ASP A 191 -0.95 11.88 -20.44
C ASP A 191 -1.38 10.53 -21.05
N ARG A 192 -0.67 9.45 -20.68
CA ARG A 192 -1.06 8.09 -21.06
C ARG A 192 -2.06 7.51 -20.05
N PRO A 193 -3.04 6.69 -20.48
CA PRO A 193 -3.90 5.98 -19.55
C PRO A 193 -3.08 5.02 -18.67
N THR A 194 -3.59 4.70 -17.48
CA THR A 194 -3.05 3.62 -16.65
C THR A 194 -3.20 2.26 -17.33
N GLY A 195 -2.35 1.29 -16.97
CA GLY A 195 -2.44 -0.11 -17.44
C GLY A 195 -1.36 -0.54 -18.43
N ASP A 196 -0.59 0.40 -18.99
CA ASP A 196 0.70 0.06 -19.61
C ASP A 196 1.69 -0.40 -18.52
N ASN A 197 2.56 -1.35 -18.84
CA ASN A 197 3.62 -1.87 -17.96
C ASN A 197 5.01 -1.80 -18.63
N ALA A 198 5.19 -0.92 -19.62
CA ALA A 198 6.47 -0.68 -20.29
C ALA A 198 7.14 -1.97 -20.80
N GLY A 199 6.36 -2.84 -21.46
CA GLY A 199 6.86 -4.13 -21.96
C GLY A 199 7.26 -5.13 -20.86
N GLY A 200 6.74 -4.97 -19.65
CA GLY A 200 6.96 -5.84 -18.50
C GLY A 200 8.08 -5.39 -17.55
N ALA A 201 8.78 -4.29 -17.85
CA ALA A 201 9.83 -3.76 -16.99
C ALA A 201 9.29 -2.78 -15.92
N GLY A 202 8.07 -2.26 -16.10
CA GLY A 202 7.49 -1.24 -15.24
C GLY A 202 8.12 0.14 -15.42
N PHE A 203 7.90 1.01 -14.45
CA PHE A 203 8.34 2.40 -14.46
C PHE A 203 9.21 2.71 -13.26
N VAL A 204 10.10 3.70 -13.39
CA VAL A 204 10.96 4.16 -12.30
C VAL A 204 10.34 5.30 -11.52
N PHE A 205 10.63 5.37 -10.22
CA PHE A 205 10.27 6.53 -9.41
C PHE A 205 11.06 7.79 -9.80
N PRO A 206 10.51 8.99 -9.55
CA PRO A 206 9.13 9.25 -9.11
C PRO A 206 8.11 9.06 -10.24
N CYS A 207 6.88 8.66 -9.87
CA CYS A 207 5.76 8.47 -10.79
C CYS A 207 4.69 9.54 -10.53
N LEU A 208 4.29 10.30 -11.55
CA LEU A 208 3.25 11.32 -11.44
C LEU A 208 1.96 10.86 -12.13
N PHE A 209 0.85 11.10 -11.46
CA PHE A 209 -0.49 10.74 -11.91
C PHE A 209 -1.42 11.94 -11.80
N LYS A 210 -2.31 12.08 -12.77
CA LYS A 210 -3.39 13.07 -12.76
C LYS A 210 -4.70 12.34 -12.57
N THR A 211 -5.31 12.50 -11.39
CA THR A 211 -6.60 11.89 -11.08
C THR A 211 -7.72 12.55 -11.88
N PRO A 212 -8.83 11.86 -12.17
CA PRO A 212 -9.95 12.43 -12.92
C PRO A 212 -10.56 13.67 -12.24
N ASN A 213 -10.42 13.79 -10.91
CA ASN A 213 -11.08 14.82 -10.11
C ASN A 213 -10.21 16.06 -9.84
N GLY A 214 -9.05 16.17 -10.51
CA GLY A 214 -8.05 17.21 -10.29
C GLY A 214 -7.19 16.90 -9.09
#